data_AF-A0A1F6X860-F1
#
_entry.id   AF-A0A1F6X860-F1
#
_cell.length_a   1.000
_cell.length_b   1.000
_cell.length_c   1.000
_cell.angle_alpha   90.00
_cell.angle_beta   90.00
_cell.angle_gamma   90.00
#
_symmetry.space_group_name_H-M   'P 1'
#
loop_
_entity.id
_entity.type
_entity.pdbx_description
1 polymer ?
#
loop_
_entity_poly.entity_id
_entity_poly.type
_entity_poly.pdbx_seq_one_letter_code
_entity_poly.pdbx_strand_id
1 'polypeptide(L)'
;MRERINNQIRAKELRIIDDENQNLGVLTIKDALELAHSRGLDLIEISPNSNPPVGKITDFGRYQYEASKKLKKARAGAKLTETKSIQVKIGTGGHDLELKAKKASTWLKE
;
A
#
# COMPACT_ATOMS: atom_id res chain seq x y z
N MET A 1 0.50 -0.57 -9.67
CA MET A 1 -0.40 0.48 -10.21
C MET A 1 0.41 1.75 -10.23
N ARG A 2 0.57 2.40 -11.38
CA ARG A 2 1.30 3.67 -11.48
C ARG A 2 0.29 4.79 -11.18
N GLU A 3 0.59 5.67 -10.23
CA GLU A 3 -0.27 6.82 -9.97
C GLU A 3 -0.39 7.69 -11.22
N ARG A 4 -1.58 8.23 -11.48
CA ARG A 4 -1.80 9.20 -12.56
C ARG A 4 -1.40 10.58 -12.04
N ILE A 5 -0.71 11.34 -12.88
CA ILE A 5 -0.24 12.69 -12.53
C ILE A 5 -0.75 13.73 -13.53
N ASN A 6 -1.01 14.93 -13.05
CA ASN A 6 -1.38 16.10 -13.84
C ASN A 6 -2.46 15.75 -14.89
N ASN A 7 -2.15 15.92 -16.18
CA ASN A 7 -3.07 15.68 -17.30
C ASN A 7 -3.44 14.20 -17.52
N GLN A 8 -2.81 13.25 -16.81
CA GLN A 8 -3.20 11.84 -16.88
C GLN A 8 -4.48 11.55 -16.09
N ILE A 9 -4.85 12.46 -15.17
CA ILE A 9 -6.04 12.34 -14.34
C ILE A 9 -7.27 12.61 -15.19
N ARG A 10 -8.22 11.67 -15.21
CA ARG A 10 -9.44 11.74 -16.05
C ARG A 10 -10.68 12.22 -15.29
N ALA A 11 -10.57 12.36 -13.98
CA ALA A 11 -11.66 12.82 -13.13
C ALA A 11 -11.96 14.30 -13.37
N LYS A 12 -13.24 14.68 -13.35
CA LYS A 12 -13.66 16.09 -13.46
C LYS A 12 -13.47 16.86 -12.16
N GLU A 13 -13.70 16.17 -11.05
CA GLU A 13 -13.65 16.69 -9.69
C GLU A 13 -12.83 15.74 -8.83
N LEU A 14 -11.97 16.30 -7.99
CA LEU A 14 -11.11 15.56 -7.09
C LEU A 14 -11.14 16.20 -5.71
N ARG A 15 -11.06 15.36 -4.68
CA ARG A 15 -10.75 15.85 -3.34
C ARG A 15 -9.25 16.14 -3.26
N ILE A 16 -8.88 17.38 -3.00
CA ILE A 16 -7.49 17.83 -3.02
C ILE A 16 -6.92 17.91 -1.60
N ILE A 17 -5.75 17.30 -1.45
CA ILE A 17 -4.92 17.38 -0.25
C ILE A 17 -3.65 18.15 -0.60
N ASP A 18 -3.28 19.10 0.24
CA ASP A 18 -2.07 19.91 0.05
C ASP A 18 -0.78 19.18 0.49
N ASP A 19 0.39 19.79 0.27
CA ASP A 19 1.69 19.25 0.70
C ASP A 19 1.75 19.09 2.23
N GLU A 20 1.12 20.03 2.95
CA GLU A 20 0.98 20.01 4.41
C GLU A 20 -0.07 18.99 4.93
N ASN A 21 -0.62 18.14 4.05
CA ASN A 21 -1.70 17.19 4.34
C ASN A 21 -3.01 17.85 4.80
N GLN A 22 -3.22 19.12 4.46
CA GLN A 22 -4.48 19.80 4.68
C GLN A 22 -5.48 19.46 3.57
N ASN A 23 -6.74 19.21 3.94
CA ASN A 23 -7.80 18.94 2.97
C ASN A 23 -8.38 20.27 2.47
N LEU A 24 -8.17 20.57 1.18
CA LEU A 24 -8.70 21.77 0.52
C LEU A 24 -10.15 21.58 0.04
N GLY A 25 -10.71 20.38 0.24
CA GLY A 25 -12.07 20.05 -0.18
C GLY A 25 -12.12 19.46 -1.59
N VAL A 26 -13.29 19.54 -2.22
CA VAL A 26 -13.52 19.06 -3.59
C VAL A 26 -13.30 20.23 -4.54
N LEU A 27 -12.31 20.08 -5.42
CA LEU A 27 -11.97 21.07 -6.44
C LEU A 27 -12.14 20.44 -7.82
N THR A 28 -12.35 21.29 -8.83
CA THR A 28 -12.28 20.83 -10.22
C THR A 28 -10.84 20.47 -10.57
N ILE A 29 -10.66 19.60 -11.56
CA ILE A 29 -9.31 19.28 -12.04
C ILE A 29 -8.55 20.51 -12.53
N LYS A 30 -9.24 21.53 -13.05
CA LYS A 30 -8.61 22.78 -13.52
C LYS A 30 -8.05 23.58 -12.37
N ASP A 31 -8.87 23.84 -11.34
CA ASP A 31 -8.43 24.54 -10.12
C ASP A 31 -7.28 23.80 -9.44
N ALA A 32 -7.36 22.47 -9.37
CA ALA A 32 -6.31 21.65 -8.77
C ALA A 32 -4.99 21.73 -9.53
N LEU A 33 -5.03 21.72 -10.87
CA LEU A 33 -3.85 21.88 -11.71
C LEU A 33 -3.25 23.29 -11.60
N GLU A 34 -4.09 24.32 -11.60
CA GLU A 34 -3.64 25.71 -11.45
C GLU A 34 -2.99 25.92 -10.09
N LEU A 35 -3.57 25.37 -9.02
CA LEU A 35 -3.01 25.44 -7.68
C LEU A 35 -1.66 24.72 -7.58
N ALA A 36 -1.54 23.53 -8.19
CA ALA A 36 -0.28 22.80 -8.25
C ALA A 36 0.79 23.61 -9.00
N HIS A 37 0.43 24.17 -10.17
CA HIS A 37 1.32 24.99 -10.99
C HIS A 37 1.76 26.27 -10.28
N SER A 38 0.84 26.97 -9.59
CA SER A 38 1.14 28.18 -8.82
C SER A 38 2.12 27.93 -7.68
N ARG A 39 2.20 26.69 -7.18
CA ARG A 39 3.12 26.28 -6.11
C ARG A 39 4.38 25.60 -6.63
N GLY A 40 4.49 25.38 -7.95
CA GLY A 40 5.58 24.61 -8.56
C GLY A 40 5.61 23.13 -8.15
N LEU A 41 4.44 22.57 -7.84
CA LEU A 41 4.26 21.18 -7.41
C LEU A 41 3.45 20.39 -8.45
N ASP A 42 3.39 19.07 -8.28
CA ASP A 42 2.60 18.18 -9.13
C ASP A 42 1.28 17.78 -8.47
N LEU A 43 0.24 17.58 -9.29
CA LEU A 43 -1.01 16.97 -8.88
C LEU A 43 -0.94 15.45 -9.09
N ILE A 44 -1.04 14.68 -8.01
CA ILE A 44 -0.93 13.22 -8.02
C ILE A 44 -2.26 12.59 -7.59
N GLU A 45 -2.84 11.72 -8.40
CA GLU A 45 -4.02 10.92 -8.03
C GLU A 45 -3.59 9.75 -7.13
N ILE A 46 -3.84 9.88 -5.83
CA ILE A 46 -3.46 8.87 -4.82
C ILE A 46 -4.53 7.79 -4.62
N SER A 47 -5.80 8.10 -4.89
CA SER A 47 -6.92 7.16 -4.67
C SER A 47 -7.98 7.31 -5.75
N PRO A 48 -7.88 6.55 -6.85
CA PRO A 48 -8.85 6.57 -7.94
C PRO A 48 -10.17 5.88 -7.61
N ASN A 49 -10.20 5.03 -6.57
CA ASN A 49 -11.39 4.24 -6.22
C ASN A 49 -12.39 4.99 -5.32
N SER A 50 -12.01 6.17 -4.81
CA SER A 50 -12.88 7.00 -3.98
C SER A 50 -13.82 7.84 -4.84
N ASN A 51 -15.01 8.17 -4.33
CA ASN A 51 -15.95 9.05 -5.02
C ASN A 51 -16.26 10.28 -4.13
N PRO A 52 -15.69 11.47 -4.39
CA PRO A 52 -14.76 11.81 -5.49
C PRO A 52 -13.35 11.24 -5.31
N PRO A 53 -12.59 11.03 -6.40
CA PRO A 53 -11.21 10.54 -6.34
C PRO A 53 -10.32 11.53 -5.59
N VAL A 54 -9.28 11.01 -4.92
CA VAL A 54 -8.42 11.85 -4.08
C VAL A 54 -7.12 12.17 -4.81
N GLY A 55 -6.86 13.47 -4.96
CA GLY A 55 -5.61 14.03 -5.46
C GLY A 55 -4.79 14.64 -4.33
N LYS A 56 -3.47 14.56 -4.43
CA LYS A 56 -2.52 15.24 -3.54
C LYS A 56 -1.61 16.14 -4.36
N ILE A 57 -1.44 17.38 -3.93
CA ILE A 57 -0.47 18.33 -4.49
C ILE A 57 0.84 18.17 -3.72
N THR A 58 1.89 17.70 -4.39
CA THR A 58 3.20 17.44 -3.78
C THR A 58 4.23 17.18 -4.88
N ASP A 59 5.52 17.26 -4.57
CA ASP A 59 6.58 16.79 -5.47
C ASP A 59 6.48 15.27 -5.71
N PHE A 60 6.50 14.87 -6.99
CA PHE A 60 6.36 13.46 -7.38
C PHE A 60 7.53 12.59 -6.92
N GLY A 61 8.76 13.10 -7.00
CA GLY A 61 9.96 12.36 -6.60
C GLY A 61 9.98 12.07 -5.11
N ARG A 62 9.66 13.07 -4.29
CA ARG A 62 9.51 12.94 -2.84
C ARG A 62 8.40 11.95 -2.49
N TYR A 63 7.23 12.07 -3.12
CA TYR A 63 6.12 11.16 -2.91
C TYR A 63 6.49 9.70 -3.21
N GLN A 64 7.14 9.43 -4.35
CA GLN A 64 7.57 8.08 -4.70
C GLN A 64 8.59 7.51 -3.70
N TYR A 65 9.51 8.34 -3.21
CA TYR A 65 10.46 7.93 -2.20
C TYR A 65 9.76 7.57 -0.88
N GLU A 66 8.83 8.40 -0.42
CA GLU A 66 8.07 8.16 0.81
C GLU A 66 7.17 6.93 0.69
N ALA A 67 6.48 6.77 -0.44
CA ALA A 67 5.66 5.59 -0.74
C ALA A 67 6.51 4.31 -0.74
N SER A 68 7.68 4.35 -1.38
CA SER A 68 8.62 3.22 -1.42
C SER A 68 9.18 2.90 -0.03
N LYS A 69 9.51 3.93 0.77
CA LYS A 69 9.98 3.77 2.15
C LYS A 69 8.88 3.18 3.04
N LYS A 70 7.63 3.63 2.91
CA LYS A 70 6.47 3.10 3.61
C LYS A 70 6.22 1.64 3.23
N LEU A 71 6.30 1.29 1.94
CA LEU A 71 6.15 -0.08 1.46
C LEU A 71 7.26 -0.99 2.02
N LYS A 72 8.52 -0.53 2.02
CA LYS A 72 9.64 -1.27 2.63
C LYS A 72 9.44 -1.49 4.12
N LYS A 73 9.01 -0.46 4.87
CA LYS A 73 8.68 -0.58 6.30
C LYS A 73 7.52 -1.54 6.54
N ALA A 74 6.46 -1.48 5.73
CA ALA A 74 5.32 -2.39 5.83
C ALA A 74 5.73 -3.84 5.55
N ARG A 75 6.59 -4.08 4.54
CA ARG A 75 7.15 -5.40 4.25
C ARG A 75 8.08 -5.91 5.35
N ALA A 76 8.89 -5.02 5.96
CA ALA A 76 9.79 -5.38 7.05
C ALA A 76 9.05 -5.65 8.37
N GLY A 77 7.95 -4.93 8.63
CA GLY A 77 7.10 -5.12 9.81
C GLY A 77 6.08 -6.25 9.66
N ALA A 78 5.79 -6.68 8.44
CA ALA A 78 5.01 -7.89 8.21
C ALA A 78 5.84 -9.09 8.67
N LYS A 79 5.46 -9.69 9.81
CA LYS A 79 5.99 -11.01 10.19
C LYS A 79 5.73 -11.96 9.02
N LEU A 80 6.79 -12.57 8.48
CA LEU A 80 6.62 -13.69 7.56
C LEU A 80 5.90 -14.80 8.34
N THR A 81 4.60 -14.96 8.11
CA THR A 81 3.88 -16.14 8.56
C THR A 81 4.32 -17.30 7.68
N GLU A 82 5.39 -17.97 8.05
CA GLU A 82 5.79 -19.23 7.41
C GLU A 82 4.75 -20.30 7.72
N THR A 83 3.98 -20.69 6.72
CA THR A 83 3.04 -21.82 6.86
C THR A 83 3.85 -23.11 6.83
N LYS A 84 4.08 -23.72 8.00
CA LYS A 84 4.72 -25.03 8.13
C LYS A 84 3.66 -26.13 7.99
N SER A 85 3.74 -26.94 6.94
CA SER A 85 2.81 -28.07 6.72
C SER A 85 3.46 -29.41 7.07
N ILE A 86 2.68 -30.33 7.65
CA ILE A 86 3.10 -31.72 7.92
C ILE A 86 2.17 -32.65 7.17
N GLN A 87 2.75 -33.53 6.36
CA GLN A 87 2.00 -34.56 5.65
C GLN A 87 2.10 -35.90 6.39
N VAL A 88 0.94 -36.47 6.73
CA VAL A 88 0.81 -37.79 7.35
C VAL A 88 0.15 -38.74 6.35
N LYS A 89 0.71 -39.94 6.18
CA LYS A 89 0.17 -40.96 5.26
C LYS A 89 -0.38 -42.13 6.08
N ILE A 90 -1.34 -42.86 5.52
CA ILE A 90 -2.00 -44.02 6.18
C ILE A 90 -1.04 -45.19 6.51
N GLY A 91 0.16 -45.22 5.92
CA GLY A 91 1.23 -46.18 6.25
C GLY A 91 2.26 -45.67 7.25
N THR A 92 2.01 -44.53 7.90
CA THR A 92 2.92 -43.96 8.89
C THR A 92 2.88 -44.75 10.20
N GLY A 93 3.99 -45.39 10.57
CA GLY A 93 4.10 -46.13 11.84
C GLY A 93 4.13 -45.21 13.08
N GLY A 94 3.91 -45.78 14.26
CA GLY A 94 3.77 -45.02 15.52
C GLY A 94 4.96 -44.12 15.87
N HIS A 95 6.19 -44.58 15.60
CA HIS A 95 7.40 -43.78 15.86
C HIS A 95 7.52 -42.55 14.95
N ASP A 96 7.11 -42.64 13.68
CA ASP A 96 7.15 -41.51 12.73
C ASP A 96 6.04 -40.49 13.02
N LEU A 97 4.88 -40.94 13.51
CA LEU A 97 3.82 -40.08 14.04
C LEU A 97 4.30 -39.27 15.25
N GLU A 98 5.04 -39.89 16.17
CA GLU A 98 5.55 -39.20 17.37
C GLU A 98 6.58 -38.10 17.02
N LEU A 99 7.47 -38.38 16.06
CA LEU A 99 8.44 -37.39 15.56
C LEU A 99 7.75 -36.20 14.88
N LYS A 100 6.70 -36.46 14.08
CA LYS A 100 5.90 -35.42 13.42
C LYS A 100 5.12 -34.58 14.44
N ALA A 101 4.55 -35.20 15.47
CA ALA A 101 3.84 -34.50 16.54
C ALA A 101 4.78 -33.61 17.37
N LYS A 102 5.99 -34.08 17.71
CA LYS A 102 7.00 -33.26 18.39
C LYS A 102 7.40 -32.04 17.55
N LYS A 103 7.61 -32.25 16.24
CA LYS A 103 7.95 -31.18 15.30
C LYS A 103 6.84 -30.12 15.19
N ALA A 104 5.57 -30.56 15.15
CA ALA A 104 4.41 -29.68 15.18
C ALA A 104 4.34 -28.88 16.50
N SER A 105 4.57 -29.54 17.64
CA SER A 105 4.53 -28.90 18.95
C SER A 105 5.66 -27.89 19.14
N THR A 106 6.84 -28.10 18.57
CA THR A 106 7.93 -27.12 18.56
C THR A 106 7.54 -25.90 17.75
N TRP A 107 6.96 -26.09 16.56
CA TRP A 107 6.51 -24.98 15.70
C TRP A 107 5.37 -24.15 16.28
N LEU A 108 4.53 -24.73 17.14
CA LEU A 108 3.42 -24.02 17.80
C LEU A 108 3.85 -23.30 19.10
N LYS A 109 5.03 -23.62 19.65
CA LYS A 109 5.58 -22.99 20.85
C LYS A 109 6.48 -21.78 20.54
N GLU A 110 7.01 -21.70 19.32
CA GLU A 110 7.69 -20.51 18.78
C GLU A 110 6.67 -19.47 18.26
#